data_AF-A0A7Y9ZLW3-F1
#
_entry.id   AF-A0A7Y9ZLW3-F1
#
_cell.length_a   1.000
_cell.length_b   1.000
_cell.length_c   1.000
_cell.angle_alpha   90.00
_cell.angle_beta   90.00
_cell.angle_gamma   90.00
#
_symmetry.space_group_name_H-M   'P 1'
#
loop_
_entity.id
_entity.type
_entity.pdbx_description
1 polymer ?
#
loop_
_entity_poly.entity_id
_entity_poly.type
_entity_poly.pdbx_seq_one_letter_code
_entity_poly.pdbx_strand_id
1 'polypeptide(L)'
;MGKATQAQASRDRARDARLKAARERRLKLDPDQLARERRIDEASVDVEVAWEERARAEQAVTDAEAAAAAAVERLVAEKLAIKDIVKLTGLDTPTVRRLRQLGTDTTEGNDEEDAGDAAQVGVQVA
;
A
#
# COMPACT_ATOMS: atom_id res chain seq x y z
N MET A 1 -60.30 -27.99 -38.23
CA MET A 1 -59.40 -27.62 -37.10
C MET A 1 -58.74 -26.29 -37.44
N GLY A 2 -58.98 -25.27 -36.61
CA GLY A 2 -58.99 -23.87 -37.05
C GLY A 2 -57.68 -23.09 -36.85
N LYS A 3 -57.38 -22.19 -37.79
CA LYS A 3 -56.22 -21.27 -37.83
C LYS A 3 -55.89 -20.58 -36.49
N ALA A 4 -56.88 -20.37 -35.63
CA ALA A 4 -56.71 -19.80 -34.29
C ALA A 4 -55.83 -20.67 -33.37
N THR A 5 -55.94 -22.01 -33.42
CA THR A 5 -55.10 -22.91 -32.61
C THR A 5 -53.66 -22.95 -33.12
N GLN A 6 -53.46 -22.85 -34.44
CA GLN A 6 -52.14 -22.74 -35.05
C GLN A 6 -51.45 -21.41 -34.69
N ALA A 7 -52.20 -20.31 -34.68
CA ALA A 7 -51.70 -19.01 -34.25
C ALA A 7 -51.33 -18.99 -32.75
N GLN A 8 -52.15 -19.60 -31.89
CA GLN A 8 -51.84 -19.79 -30.46
C GLN A 8 -50.54 -20.56 -30.28
N ALA A 9 -50.40 -21.73 -30.91
CA ALA A 9 -49.21 -22.57 -30.83
C ALA A 9 -47.93 -21.89 -31.37
N SER A 10 -48.05 -20.95 -32.30
CA SER A 10 -46.91 -20.14 -32.78
C SER A 10 -46.48 -19.08 -31.75
N ARG A 11 -47.45 -18.47 -31.06
CA ARG A 11 -47.18 -17.48 -30.00
C ARG A 11 -46.55 -18.14 -28.78
N ASP A 12 -47.01 -19.32 -28.41
CA ASP A 12 -46.46 -20.08 -27.27
C ASP A 12 -45.01 -20.48 -27.53
N ARG A 13 -44.70 -21.01 -28.72
CA ARG A 13 -43.31 -21.29 -29.13
C ARG A 13 -42.43 -20.04 -29.14
N ALA A 14 -42.95 -18.91 -29.60
CA ALA A 14 -42.22 -17.64 -29.58
C ALA A 14 -41.96 -17.14 -28.14
N ARG A 15 -42.90 -17.37 -27.22
CA ARG A 15 -42.74 -17.04 -25.80
C ARG A 15 -41.69 -17.95 -25.15
N ASP A 16 -41.74 -19.25 -25.42
CA ASP A 16 -40.77 -20.21 -24.88
C ASP A 16 -39.36 -19.95 -25.39
N ALA A 17 -39.20 -19.61 -26.67
CA ALA A 17 -37.92 -19.21 -27.24
C ALA A 17 -37.35 -17.95 -26.56
N ARG A 18 -38.19 -16.95 -26.29
CA ARG A 18 -37.77 -15.73 -25.57
C ARG A 18 -37.40 -16.01 -24.12
N LEU A 19 -38.14 -16.88 -23.44
CA LEU A 19 -37.83 -17.30 -22.07
C LEU A 19 -36.51 -18.08 -22.00
N LYS A 20 -36.27 -18.98 -22.96
CA LYS A 20 -35.00 -19.71 -23.08
C LYS A 20 -33.83 -18.74 -23.28
N ALA A 21 -33.93 -17.81 -24.24
CA ALA A 21 -32.89 -16.82 -24.49
C ALA A 21 -32.63 -15.89 -23.29
N ALA A 22 -33.67 -15.52 -22.54
CA ALA A 22 -33.52 -14.73 -21.32
C ALA A 22 -32.76 -15.50 -20.23
N ARG A 23 -33.03 -16.80 -20.07
CA ARG A 23 -32.31 -17.67 -19.13
C ARG A 23 -30.84 -17.84 -19.54
N GLU A 24 -30.57 -18.05 -20.82
CA GLU A 24 -29.19 -18.15 -21.34
C GLU A 24 -28.41 -16.86 -21.13
N ARG A 25 -29.01 -15.69 -21.38
CA ARG A 25 -28.38 -14.39 -21.07
C ARG A 25 -28.07 -14.25 -19.59
N ARG A 26 -29.01 -14.62 -18.70
CA ARG A 26 -28.78 -14.55 -17.24
C ARG A 26 -27.70 -15.51 -16.78
N LEU A 27 -27.68 -16.73 -17.32
CA LEU A 27 -26.66 -17.73 -17.00
C LEU A 27 -25.27 -17.32 -17.48
N LYS A 28 -25.15 -16.51 -18.55
CA LYS A 28 -23.85 -16.00 -19.01
C LYS A 28 -23.37 -14.78 -18.22
N LEU A 29 -24.30 -13.91 -17.82
CA LEU A 29 -23.99 -12.75 -16.98
C LEU A 29 -23.39 -13.15 -15.63
N ASP A 30 -23.83 -14.26 -15.03
CA ASP A 30 -23.36 -14.71 -13.72
C ASP A 30 -21.86 -15.13 -13.72
N PRO A 31 -21.36 -15.99 -14.63
CA PRO A 31 -19.94 -16.23 -14.85
C PRO A 31 -19.13 -15.00 -15.24
N ASP A 32 -19.67 -14.15 -16.13
CA ASP A 32 -18.98 -12.93 -16.56
C ASP A 32 -18.83 -11.95 -15.38
N GLN A 33 -19.83 -11.88 -14.51
CA GLN A 33 -19.81 -11.09 -13.27
C GLN A 33 -18.80 -11.66 -12.28
N LEU A 34 -18.82 -12.97 -12.02
CA LEU A 34 -17.84 -13.62 -11.14
C LEU A 34 -16.40 -13.45 -11.65
N ALA A 35 -16.18 -13.55 -12.97
CA ALA A 35 -14.87 -13.31 -13.56
C ALA A 35 -14.43 -11.84 -13.44
N ARG A 36 -15.38 -10.91 -13.45
CA ARG A 36 -15.10 -9.49 -13.18
C ARG A 36 -14.77 -9.27 -11.70
N GLU A 37 -15.55 -9.82 -10.78
CA GLU A 37 -15.32 -9.72 -9.33
C GLU A 37 -13.96 -10.29 -8.95
N ARG A 38 -13.59 -11.48 -9.45
CA ARG A 38 -12.25 -12.04 -9.22
C ARG A 38 -11.11 -11.14 -9.68
N ARG A 39 -11.23 -10.51 -10.86
CA ARG A 39 -10.22 -9.56 -11.35
C ARG A 39 -10.16 -8.29 -10.52
N ILE A 40 -11.28 -7.87 -9.93
CA ILE A 40 -11.32 -6.73 -9.02
C ILE A 40 -10.65 -7.10 -7.70
N ASP A 41 -10.95 -8.27 -7.14
CA ASP A 41 -10.34 -8.74 -5.90
C ASP A 41 -8.82 -8.87 -6.06
N GLU A 42 -8.37 -9.51 -7.15
CA GLU A 42 -6.94 -9.64 -7.49
C GLU A 42 -6.26 -8.27 -7.63
N ALA A 43 -6.84 -7.35 -8.41
CA ALA A 43 -6.29 -6.01 -8.55
C ALA A 43 -6.31 -5.21 -7.24
N SER A 44 -7.27 -5.46 -6.34
CA SER A 44 -7.32 -4.80 -5.04
C SER A 44 -6.18 -5.28 -4.16
N VAL A 45 -5.92 -6.59 -4.13
CA VAL A 45 -4.77 -7.18 -3.41
C VAL A 45 -3.45 -6.68 -3.99
N ASP A 46 -3.32 -6.61 -5.31
CA ASP A 46 -2.10 -6.11 -5.96
C ASP A 46 -1.79 -4.65 -5.56
N VAL A 47 -2.82 -3.81 -5.45
CA VAL A 47 -2.67 -2.43 -4.96
C VAL A 47 -2.21 -2.43 -3.51
N GLU A 48 -2.84 -3.21 -2.63
CA GLU A 48 -2.44 -3.29 -1.22
C GLU A 48 -0.97 -3.71 -1.06
N VAL A 49 -0.56 -4.77 -1.76
CA VAL A 49 0.83 -5.24 -1.75
C VAL A 49 1.80 -4.17 -2.26
N ALA A 50 1.49 -3.53 -3.38
CA ALA A 50 2.35 -2.46 -3.93
C ALA A 50 2.49 -1.28 -2.97
N TRP A 51 1.44 -0.96 -2.20
CA TRP A 51 1.49 0.08 -1.17
C TRP A 51 2.32 -0.32 0.05
N GLU A 52 2.25 -1.59 0.48
CA GLU A 52 3.14 -2.09 1.52
C GLU A 52 4.61 -2.07 1.08
N GLU A 53 4.91 -2.49 -0.15
CA GLU A 53 6.25 -2.44 -0.72
C GLU A 53 6.77 -1.01 -0.81
N ARG A 54 5.91 -0.07 -1.21
CA ARG A 54 6.23 1.36 -1.20
C ARG A 54 6.57 1.83 0.21
N ALA A 55 5.77 1.49 1.22
CA ALA A 55 6.03 1.89 2.61
C ALA A 55 7.35 1.31 3.12
N ARG A 56 7.67 0.05 2.78
CA ARG A 56 8.97 -0.56 3.11
C ARG A 56 10.13 0.15 2.41
N ALA A 57 9.98 0.52 1.15
CA ALA A 57 10.99 1.27 0.41
C ALA A 57 11.21 2.67 1.02
N GLU A 58 10.15 3.36 1.43
CA GLU A 58 10.23 4.65 2.11
C GLU A 58 10.97 4.56 3.45
N GLN A 59 10.70 3.51 4.23
CA GLN A 59 11.44 3.25 5.46
C GLN A 59 12.92 2.97 5.17
N ALA A 60 13.22 2.13 4.18
CA ALA A 60 14.60 1.83 3.80
C ALA A 60 15.38 3.07 3.33
N VAL A 61 14.72 4.00 2.63
CA VAL A 61 15.31 5.30 2.27
C VAL A 61 15.59 6.13 3.52
N THR A 62 14.64 6.19 4.46
CA THR A 62 14.81 6.90 5.73
C THR A 62 16.00 6.36 6.53
N ASP A 63 16.11 5.04 6.65
CA ASP A 63 17.20 4.38 7.37
C ASP A 63 18.56 4.65 6.68
N ALA A 64 18.59 4.61 5.34
CA ALA A 64 19.78 4.91 4.57
C ALA A 64 20.21 6.38 4.73
N GLU A 65 19.27 7.32 4.77
CA GLU A 65 19.55 8.74 5.02
C GLU A 65 20.07 8.98 6.44
N ALA A 66 19.51 8.30 7.45
CA ALA A 66 20.01 8.37 8.83
C ALA A 66 21.45 7.82 8.95
N ALA A 67 21.73 6.68 8.31
CA ALA A 67 23.08 6.12 8.28
C ALA A 67 24.08 7.03 7.56
N ALA A 68 23.65 7.67 6.47
CA ALA A 68 24.45 8.65 5.74
C ALA A 68 24.71 9.92 6.57
N ALA A 69 23.71 10.43 7.29
CA ALA A 69 23.85 11.55 8.22
C ALA A 69 24.88 11.25 9.31
N ALA A 70 24.77 10.09 9.98
CA ALA A 70 25.73 9.66 11.00
C ALA A 70 27.16 9.49 10.43
N ALA A 71 27.30 9.04 9.19
CA ALA A 71 28.60 8.99 8.52
C ALA A 71 29.16 10.39 8.23
N VAL A 72 28.33 11.32 7.76
CA VAL A 72 28.72 12.72 7.53
C VAL A 72 29.15 13.40 8.84
N GLU A 73 28.45 13.16 9.95
CA GLU A 73 28.83 13.69 11.25
C GLU A 73 30.19 13.19 11.72
N ARG A 74 30.49 11.90 11.54
CA ARG A 74 31.83 11.35 11.82
C ARG A 74 32.91 12.04 10.98
N LEU A 75 32.66 12.31 9.71
CA LEU A 75 33.62 13.06 8.86
C LEU A 75 33.81 14.51 9.34
N VAL A 76 32.73 15.16 9.79
CA VAL A 76 32.80 16.51 10.35
C VAL A 76 33.57 16.53 11.68
N ALA A 77 33.41 15.50 12.52
CA ALA A 77 34.14 15.36 13.78
C ALA A 77 35.66 15.24 13.55
N GLU A 78 36.08 14.63 12.43
CA GLU A 78 37.47 14.62 11.96
C GLU A 78 37.94 15.95 11.34
N LYS A 79 37.14 17.03 11.48
CA LYS A 79 37.41 18.39 11.00
C LYS A 79 37.51 18.52 9.48
N LEU A 80 36.90 17.63 8.72
CA LEU A 80 36.82 17.78 7.26
C LEU A 80 35.88 18.94 6.87
N ALA A 81 36.32 19.74 5.89
CA ALA A 81 35.45 20.75 5.29
C ALA A 81 34.39 20.10 4.39
N ILE A 82 33.20 20.71 4.30
CA ILE A 82 32.09 20.21 3.46
C ILE A 82 32.53 19.97 2.00
N LYS A 83 33.40 20.83 1.45
CA LYS A 83 33.92 20.68 0.09
C LYS A 83 34.68 19.37 -0.11
N ASP A 84 35.41 18.92 0.91
CA ASP A 84 36.21 17.70 0.83
C ASP A 84 35.34 16.47 1.08
N ILE A 85 34.33 16.57 1.96
CA ILE A 85 33.30 15.53 2.12
C ILE A 85 32.55 15.29 0.80
N VAL A 86 32.14 16.35 0.10
CA VAL A 86 31.51 16.29 -1.23
C VAL A 86 32.40 15.53 -2.22
N LYS A 87 33.71 15.83 -2.25
CA LYS A 87 34.65 15.14 -3.16
C LYS A 87 34.83 13.66 -2.82
N LEU A 88 34.88 13.30 -1.54
CA LEU A 88 35.09 11.92 -1.09
C LEU A 88 33.85 11.04 -1.30
N THR A 89 32.67 11.60 -1.09
CA THR A 89 31.40 10.86 -1.13
C THR A 89 30.72 10.90 -2.50
N GLY A 90 31.07 11.88 -3.35
CA GLY A 90 30.38 12.13 -4.62
C GLY A 90 28.99 12.77 -4.44
N LEU A 91 28.56 13.04 -3.20
CA LEU A 91 27.30 13.73 -2.92
C LEU A 91 27.43 15.21 -3.25
N ASP A 92 26.33 15.83 -3.66
CA ASP A 92 26.32 17.27 -3.89
C ASP A 92 26.34 18.07 -2.58
N THR A 93 26.73 19.35 -2.68
CA THR A 93 26.80 20.23 -1.51
C THR A 93 25.47 20.37 -0.77
N PRO A 94 24.29 20.54 -1.43
CA PRO A 94 23.03 20.65 -0.70
C PRO A 94 22.66 19.37 0.04
N THR A 95 22.93 18.18 -0.52
CA THR A 95 22.67 16.90 0.16
C THR A 95 23.54 16.76 1.40
N VAL A 96 24.84 17.04 1.32
CA VAL A 96 25.74 16.99 2.50
C VAL A 96 25.28 17.96 3.60
N ARG A 97 24.80 19.16 3.23
CA ARG A 97 24.26 20.12 4.21
C ARG A 97 22.96 19.62 4.86
N ARG A 98 22.05 19.04 4.08
CA ARG A 98 20.79 18.47 4.59
C ARG A 98 21.07 17.33 5.56
N LEU A 99 21.95 16.40 5.18
CA LEU A 99 22.34 15.26 6.03
C LEU A 99 22.97 15.71 7.35
N ARG A 100 23.77 16.79 7.34
CA ARG A 100 24.32 17.36 8.58
C ARG A 100 23.24 17.92 9.51
N GLN A 101 22.17 18.51 8.98
CA GLN A 101 21.06 19.03 9.79
C GLN A 101 20.22 17.90 10.38
N LEU A 102 19.97 16.84 9.59
CA LEU A 102 19.26 15.65 10.05
C LEU A 102 19.93 14.97 11.26
N GLY A 103 21.26 14.86 11.25
CA GLY A 103 22.00 14.25 12.36
C GLY A 103 21.95 15.08 13.66
N THR A 104 22.01 16.42 13.55
CA THR A 104 21.88 17.30 14.71
C THR A 104 20.50 17.25 15.34
N ASP A 105 19.45 17.18 14.53
CA ASP A 105 18.07 17.10 15.02
C ASP A 105 17.77 15.75 15.71
N THR A 106 18.44 14.67 15.29
CA THR A 106 18.27 13.34 15.88
C THR A 106 19.04 13.18 17.21
N THR A 107 20.16 13.88 17.35
CA THR A 107 21.02 13.79 18.55
C THR A 107 20.43 14.56 19.75
N GLU A 108 19.60 15.58 19.52
CA GLU A 108 18.93 16.34 20.60
C GLU A 108 17.68 15.65 21.18
N GLY A 109 17.24 14.52 20.61
CA GLY A 109 15.99 13.84 21.00
C GLY A 109 16.13 12.49 21.72
N ASN A 110 17.34 12.07 22.08
CA ASN A 110 17.59 10.70 22.62
C ASN A 110 18.06 10.65 24.08
N ASP A 111 18.04 11.79 24.78
CA ASP A 111 18.25 11.85 26.22
C ASP A 111 16.95 12.36 26.87
N GLU A 112 16.02 11.46 27.20
CA GLU A 112 15.14 11.49 28.39
C GLU A 112 13.88 10.60 28.21
N GLU A 113 13.67 9.74 29.23
CA GLU A 113 12.42 9.04 29.62
C GLU A 113 12.04 7.69 28.97
N ASP A 114 12.59 6.59 29.50
CA ASP A 114 11.74 5.48 29.95
C ASP A 114 12.33 4.80 31.20
N ALA A 115 12.14 5.48 32.33
CA ALA A 115 12.19 4.88 33.66
C ALA A 115 10.78 4.96 34.27
N GLY A 116 9.82 4.28 33.65
CA GLY A 116 8.44 4.16 34.11
C GLY A 116 8.20 2.89 34.94
N ASP A 117 8.52 2.99 36.22
CA ASP A 117 8.13 2.10 37.32
C ASP A 117 6.72 1.47 37.16
N ALA A 118 6.66 0.16 36.92
CA ALA A 118 5.43 -0.63 36.95
C ALA A 118 5.04 -0.97 38.41
N ALA A 119 4.57 0.04 39.14
CA ALA A 119 4.00 -0.14 40.48
C ALA A 119 2.56 -0.70 40.40
N GLN A 120 2.38 -1.81 41.11
CA GLN A 120 1.17 -2.59 41.36
C GLN A 120 -0.08 -1.75 41.63
N VAL A 121 -1.19 -2.08 40.94
CA VAL A 121 -2.54 -1.70 41.39
C VAL A 121 -3.30 -2.97 41.74
N GLY A 122 -3.53 -3.15 43.05
CA GLY A 122 -4.35 -4.19 43.63
C GLY A 122 -5.82 -4.03 43.25
N VAL A 123 -6.43 -5.11 42.81
CA VAL A 123 -7.87 -5.22 42.65
C VAL A 123 -8.45 -5.73 43.96
N GLN A 124 -9.09 -4.83 44.70
CA GLN A 124 -9.93 -5.14 45.85
C GLN A 124 -11.39 -5.09 45.36
N VAL A 125 -12.06 -6.24 45.30
CA VAL A 125 -13.51 -6.31 45.07
C VAL A 125 -14.21 -6.38 46.42
N ALA A 126 -15.12 -5.44 46.63
CA ALA A 126 -16.03 -5.34 47.76
C ALA A 126 -17.20 -6.33 47.64
#